data_AF-A0A9K3NIB7-F1
#
_entry.id   AF-A0A9K3NIB7-F1
#
_cell.length_a   1.000
_cell.length_b   1.000
_cell.length_c   1.000
_cell.angle_alpha   90.00
_cell.angle_beta   90.00
_cell.angle_gamma   90.00
#
_symmetry.space_group_name_H-M   'P 1'
#
loop_
_entity.id
_entity.type
_entity.pdbx_description
1 polymer ?
#
loop_
_entity_poly.entity_id
_entity_poly.type
_entity_poly.pdbx_seq_one_letter_code
_entity_poly.pdbx_strand_id
1 'polypeptide(L)'
;MKTEEGRSLTLERVRAALVQLGCELPTIGIDETYSIDLKKIIFQAQAQEVESIVLKKYGREAYRIFRLLSERERRIETDKISSTTFVEKKDALKILFQLWKDDYLNLERVGNEAQKMEIMLWELNKRSVWEQVLDDMYHAALNLKLRLVHELDHAQDLLKGKSLKEGDEAANMRKKAHDKWKVLEASFMILDDAIMLFHDF
;
A
#
# COMPACT_ATOMS: atom_id res chain seq x y z
N MET A 1 -29.71 -30.53 -10.33
CA MET A 1 -30.72 -29.46 -10.51
C MET A 1 -29.99 -28.13 -10.59
N LYS A 2 -30.24 -27.30 -11.60
CA LYS A 2 -29.73 -25.91 -11.64
C LYS A 2 -30.50 -25.10 -10.59
N THR A 3 -29.81 -24.34 -9.74
CA THR A 3 -30.43 -23.45 -8.75
C THR A 3 -31.30 -22.39 -9.43
N GLU A 4 -32.32 -21.87 -8.74
CA GLU A 4 -33.20 -20.82 -9.29
C GLU A 4 -32.43 -19.57 -9.71
N GLU A 5 -31.39 -19.17 -8.96
CA GLU A 5 -30.56 -18.02 -9.34
C GLU A 5 -29.83 -18.26 -10.66
N GLY A 6 -29.36 -19.49 -10.90
CA GLY A 6 -28.68 -19.88 -12.14
C GLY A 6 -29.56 -19.84 -13.39
N ARG A 7 -30.89 -19.86 -13.24
CA ARG A 7 -31.84 -19.69 -14.35
C ARG A 7 -32.09 -18.22 -14.71
N SER A 8 -31.73 -17.29 -13.82
CA SER A 8 -31.87 -15.83 -14.00
C SER A 8 -30.63 -15.14 -14.57
N LEU A 9 -29.56 -15.90 -14.85
CA LEU A 9 -28.31 -15.39 -15.40
C LEU A 9 -28.42 -15.31 -16.92
N THR A 10 -29.10 -14.28 -17.42
CA THR A 10 -29.20 -14.00 -18.86
C THR A 10 -27.88 -13.45 -19.41
N LEU A 11 -27.66 -13.61 -20.71
CA LEU A 11 -26.46 -13.11 -21.37
C LEU A 11 -26.35 -11.58 -21.26
N GLU A 12 -27.47 -10.86 -21.30
CA GLU A 12 -27.52 -9.41 -21.04
C GLU A 12 -27.07 -9.04 -19.62
N ARG A 13 -27.44 -9.86 -18.62
CA ARG A 13 -27.01 -9.64 -17.24
C ARG A 13 -25.51 -9.88 -17.06
N VAL A 14 -24.95 -10.86 -17.79
CA VAL A 14 -23.51 -11.09 -17.84
C VAL A 14 -22.80 -9.91 -18.51
N ARG A 15 -23.31 -9.41 -19.64
CA ARG A 15 -22.76 -8.20 -20.30
C ARG A 15 -22.81 -6.98 -19.39
N ALA A 16 -23.94 -6.74 -18.71
CA ALA A 16 -24.08 -5.64 -17.77
C ALA A 16 -23.09 -5.75 -16.60
N ALA A 17 -22.86 -6.95 -16.08
CA ALA A 17 -21.85 -7.18 -15.04
C ALA A 17 -20.42 -6.95 -15.54
N LEU A 18 -20.09 -7.39 -16.76
CA LEU A 18 -18.77 -7.15 -17.36
C LEU A 18 -18.51 -5.66 -17.62
N VAL A 19 -19.54 -4.91 -18.03
CA VAL A 19 -19.46 -3.45 -18.14
C VAL A 19 -19.23 -2.80 -16.77
N GLN A 20 -19.91 -3.26 -15.72
CA GLN A 20 -19.70 -2.76 -14.34
C GLN A 20 -18.29 -3.06 -13.81
N LEU A 21 -17.70 -4.19 -14.23
CA LEU A 21 -16.31 -4.54 -13.90
C LEU A 21 -15.28 -3.75 -14.72
N GLY A 22 -15.72 -2.88 -15.65
CA GLY A 22 -14.84 -2.07 -16.49
C GLY A 22 -14.17 -2.86 -17.62
N CYS A 23 -14.70 -4.03 -17.98
CA CYS A 23 -14.21 -4.78 -19.14
C CYS A 23 -14.70 -4.10 -20.43
N GLU A 24 -13.76 -3.57 -21.21
CA GLU A 24 -14.05 -2.93 -22.49
C GLU A 24 -14.25 -3.99 -23.59
N LEU A 25 -15.27 -3.81 -24.43
CA LEU A 25 -15.43 -4.56 -25.66
C LEU A 25 -14.42 -4.03 -26.69
N PRO A 26 -13.63 -4.88 -27.34
CA PRO A 26 -12.77 -4.46 -28.45
C PRO A 26 -13.64 -3.78 -29.52
N THR A 27 -13.26 -2.57 -29.92
CA THR A 27 -14.02 -1.76 -30.89
C THR A 27 -14.05 -2.38 -32.30
N ILE A 28 -13.26 -3.45 -32.52
CA ILE A 28 -13.02 -4.08 -33.82
C ILE A 28 -13.02 -5.60 -33.63
N GLY A 29 -14.19 -6.21 -33.52
CA GLY A 29 -14.32 -7.66 -33.42
C GLY A 29 -15.77 -8.10 -33.59
N ILE A 30 -16.00 -9.04 -34.51
CA ILE A 30 -17.32 -9.65 -34.78
C ILE A 30 -17.71 -10.62 -33.63
N ASP A 31 -16.76 -10.93 -32.75
CA ASP A 31 -16.90 -11.84 -31.62
C ASP A 31 -16.79 -11.05 -30.30
N GLU A 32 -17.68 -11.31 -29.34
CA GLU A 32 -17.74 -10.63 -28.04
C GLU A 32 -16.64 -11.16 -27.10
N THR A 33 -15.39 -10.88 -27.45
CA THR A 33 -14.24 -11.31 -26.66
C THR A 33 -13.90 -10.24 -25.62
N TYR A 34 -13.98 -10.59 -24.34
CA TYR A 34 -13.53 -9.76 -23.24
C TYR A 34 -12.09 -10.11 -22.86
N SER A 35 -11.30 -9.10 -22.53
CA SER A 35 -9.93 -9.29 -22.03
C SER A 35 -9.76 -8.59 -20.68
N ILE A 36 -8.90 -9.16 -19.85
CA ILE A 36 -8.55 -8.61 -18.53
C ILE A 36 -7.09 -8.18 -18.59
N ASP A 37 -6.84 -6.90 -18.36
CA ASP A 37 -5.49 -6.38 -18.24
C ASP A 37 -4.96 -6.62 -16.81
N LEU A 38 -4.34 -7.79 -16.62
CA LEU A 38 -3.73 -8.14 -15.34
C LEU A 38 -2.63 -7.15 -14.93
N LYS A 39 -1.88 -6.58 -15.88
CA LYS A 39 -0.81 -5.61 -15.55
C LYS A 39 -1.39 -4.35 -14.95
N LYS A 40 -2.49 -3.85 -15.51
CA LYS A 40 -3.21 -2.70 -14.96
C LYS A 40 -3.78 -2.99 -13.58
N ILE A 41 -4.34 -4.18 -13.36
CA ILE A 41 -4.87 -4.59 -12.06
C ILE A 41 -3.76 -4.66 -11.01
N ILE A 42 -2.65 -5.32 -11.33
CA ILE A 42 -1.47 -5.43 -10.44
C ILE A 42 -0.94 -4.04 -10.10
N PHE A 43 -0.74 -3.18 -11.10
CA PHE A 43 -0.27 -1.81 -10.88
C PHE A 43 -1.21 -1.00 -9.99
N GLN A 44 -2.52 -1.13 -10.19
CA GLN A 44 -3.52 -0.45 -9.35
C GLN A 44 -3.50 -0.97 -7.91
N ALA A 45 -3.37 -2.28 -7.72
CA ALA A 45 -3.29 -2.89 -6.40
C ALA A 45 -1.99 -2.46 -5.66
N GLN A 46 -0.84 -2.48 -6.33
CA GLN A 46 0.42 -1.96 -5.78
C GLN A 46 0.29 -0.48 -5.40
N ALA A 47 -0.29 0.34 -6.28
CA ALA A 47 -0.50 1.76 -6.00
C ALA A 47 -1.41 2.00 -4.78
N GLN A 48 -2.46 1.20 -4.61
CA GLN A 48 -3.34 1.25 -3.44
C GLN A 48 -2.60 0.90 -2.14
N GLU A 49 -1.71 -0.09 -2.17
CA GLU A 49 -0.92 -0.46 -0.99
C GLU A 49 0.08 0.63 -0.62
N VAL A 50 0.79 1.21 -1.59
CA VAL A 50 1.67 2.37 -1.35
C VAL A 50 0.87 3.56 -0.80
N GLU A 51 -0.31 3.83 -1.36
CA GLU A 51 -1.24 4.85 -0.88
C GLU A 51 -1.64 4.65 0.59
N SER A 52 -1.93 3.40 0.98
CA SER A 52 -2.24 3.00 2.36
C SER A 52 -1.07 3.25 3.30
N ILE A 53 0.16 2.96 2.86
CA ILE A 53 1.39 3.24 3.62
C ILE A 53 1.57 4.75 3.82
N VAL A 54 1.42 5.55 2.76
CA VAL A 54 1.52 7.01 2.84
C VAL A 54 0.48 7.59 3.78
N LEU A 55 -0.76 7.10 3.72
CA LEU A 55 -1.84 7.51 4.61
C LEU A 55 -1.51 7.22 6.08
N LYS A 56 -0.97 6.04 6.38
CA LYS A 56 -0.59 5.65 7.76
C LYS A 56 0.63 6.41 8.27
N LYS A 57 1.62 6.69 7.42
CA LYS A 57 2.91 7.30 7.81
C LYS A 57 2.86 8.83 7.86
N TYR A 58 2.22 9.46 6.88
CA TYR A 58 2.23 10.93 6.71
C TYR A 58 0.85 11.58 6.89
N GLY A 59 -0.22 10.78 6.98
CA GLY A 59 -1.57 11.26 7.23
C GLY A 59 -2.35 11.63 5.97
N ARG A 60 -3.57 12.14 6.19
CA ARG A 60 -4.60 12.31 5.15
C ARG A 60 -4.25 13.36 4.11
N GLU A 61 -3.57 14.43 4.49
CA GLU A 61 -3.19 15.50 3.55
C GLU A 61 -2.10 15.04 2.59
N ALA A 62 -1.09 14.34 3.11
CA ALA A 62 -0.04 13.72 2.31
C ALA A 62 -0.59 12.65 1.37
N TYR A 63 -1.52 11.83 1.83
CA TYR A 63 -2.25 10.88 1.00
C TYR A 63 -2.92 11.55 -0.22
N ARG A 64 -3.63 12.67 -0.01
CA ARG A 64 -4.31 13.40 -1.09
C ARG A 64 -3.32 13.96 -2.12
N ILE A 65 -2.20 14.50 -1.65
CA ILE A 65 -1.13 15.02 -2.51
C ILE A 65 -0.47 13.89 -3.29
N PHE A 66 -0.11 12.80 -2.62
CA PHE A 66 0.51 11.63 -3.24
C PHE A 66 -0.39 11.03 -4.33
N ARG A 67 -1.68 10.84 -4.05
CA ARG A 67 -2.64 10.32 -5.02
C ARG A 67 -2.76 11.20 -6.26
N LEU A 68 -2.82 12.53 -6.08
CA LEU A 68 -2.82 13.47 -7.20
C LEU A 68 -1.56 13.32 -8.08
N LEU A 69 -0.39 13.17 -7.45
CA LEU A 69 0.89 12.99 -8.15
C LEU A 69 1.02 11.60 -8.80
N SER A 70 0.39 10.57 -8.23
CA SER A 70 0.40 9.21 -8.79
C SER A 70 -0.44 9.10 -10.08
N GLU A 71 -1.61 9.75 -10.07
CA GLU A 71 -2.55 9.80 -11.21
C GLU A 71 -2.06 10.69 -12.37
N ARG A 72 -1.06 11.55 -12.14
CA ARG A 72 -0.56 12.50 -13.13
C ARG A 72 0.85 12.10 -13.55
N GLU A 73 1.03 11.84 -14.83
CA GLU A 73 2.36 11.55 -15.40
C GLU A 73 3.24 12.79 -15.60
N ARG A 74 2.77 13.96 -15.19
CA ARG A 74 3.46 15.24 -15.42
C ARG A 74 3.81 15.91 -14.12
N ARG A 75 4.93 16.63 -14.13
CA ARG A 75 5.35 17.53 -13.07
C ARG A 75 4.28 18.58 -12.77
N ILE A 76 3.99 18.78 -11.49
CA ILE A 76 2.96 19.72 -11.03
C ILE A 76 3.59 20.77 -10.13
N GLU A 77 3.18 22.03 -10.33
CA GLU A 77 3.58 23.15 -9.49
C GLU A 77 2.89 23.10 -8.12
N THR A 78 3.56 23.60 -7.08
CA THR A 78 3.00 23.69 -5.72
C THR A 78 1.62 24.37 -5.68
N ASP A 79 1.42 25.44 -6.45
CA ASP A 79 0.15 26.19 -6.48
C ASP A 79 -1.01 25.37 -7.06
N LYS A 80 -0.72 24.55 -8.08
CA LYS A 80 -1.69 23.63 -8.66
C LYS A 80 -2.00 22.47 -7.72
N ILE A 81 -1.00 21.99 -6.98
CA ILE A 81 -1.20 20.95 -5.96
C ILE A 81 -2.11 21.50 -4.85
N SER A 82 -1.77 22.63 -4.26
CA SER A 82 -2.53 23.26 -3.17
C SER A 82 -4.00 23.52 -3.55
N SER A 83 -4.23 24.05 -4.76
CA SER A 83 -5.59 24.31 -5.25
C SER A 83 -6.40 23.03 -5.54
N THR A 84 -5.77 21.99 -6.10
CA THR A 84 -6.45 20.73 -6.41
C THR A 84 -6.71 19.89 -5.17
N THR A 85 -5.76 19.85 -4.23
CA THR A 85 -5.90 19.07 -2.99
C THR A 85 -6.59 19.83 -1.88
N PHE A 86 -6.92 21.11 -2.07
CA PHE A 86 -7.49 21.96 -1.01
C PHE A 86 -6.67 21.92 0.29
N VAL A 87 -5.35 21.81 0.18
CA VAL A 87 -4.41 21.88 1.31
C VAL A 87 -3.76 23.26 1.27
N GLU A 88 -3.64 23.93 2.41
CA GLU A 88 -3.01 25.25 2.47
C GLU A 88 -1.59 25.20 1.90
N LYS A 89 -1.20 26.20 1.10
CA LYS A 89 0.10 26.23 0.40
C LYS A 89 1.29 26.01 1.35
N LYS A 90 1.22 26.55 2.57
CA LYS A 90 2.27 26.39 3.59
C LYS A 90 2.42 24.94 4.04
N ASP A 91 1.31 24.24 4.26
CA ASP A 91 1.31 22.86 4.74
C ASP A 91 1.57 21.88 3.59
N ALA A 92 1.05 22.16 2.39
CA ALA A 92 1.41 21.44 1.17
C ALA A 92 2.93 21.46 0.94
N LEU A 93 3.58 22.63 1.10
CA LEU A 93 5.04 22.73 0.99
C LEU A 93 5.77 21.89 2.03
N LYS A 94 5.36 21.93 3.30
CA LYS A 94 5.98 21.09 4.35
C LYS A 94 5.89 19.62 4.01
N ILE A 95 4.71 19.16 3.57
CA ILE A 95 4.46 17.77 3.19
C ILE A 95 5.32 17.39 1.97
N LEU A 96 5.36 18.23 0.93
CA LEU A 96 6.15 17.97 -0.28
C LEU A 96 7.64 17.89 0.04
N PHE A 97 8.18 18.78 0.89
CA PHE A 97 9.57 18.68 1.34
C PHE A 97 9.84 17.45 2.20
N GLN A 98 8.89 17.03 3.03
CA GLN A 98 9.02 15.79 3.82
C GLN A 98 9.06 14.57 2.89
N LEU A 99 8.13 14.47 1.93
CA LEU A 99 8.11 13.38 0.95
C LEU A 99 9.35 13.37 0.06
N TRP A 100 9.86 14.54 -0.33
CA TRP A 100 11.11 14.65 -1.08
C TRP A 100 12.33 14.22 -0.27
N LYS A 101 12.40 14.60 1.01
CA LYS A 101 13.49 14.17 1.92
C LYS A 101 13.51 12.64 2.11
N ASP A 102 12.34 12.03 2.08
CA ASP A 102 12.18 10.58 2.22
C ASP A 102 12.32 9.83 0.88
N ASP A 103 12.75 10.52 -0.19
CA ASP A 103 12.96 10.04 -1.57
C ASP A 103 11.69 9.64 -2.36
N TYR A 104 10.52 10.09 -1.91
CA TYR A 104 9.27 9.79 -2.61
C TYR A 104 9.06 10.65 -3.85
N LEU A 105 9.62 11.85 -3.86
CA LEU A 105 9.39 12.84 -4.90
C LEU A 105 10.70 13.28 -5.54
N ASN A 106 10.62 13.69 -6.80
CA ASN A 106 11.64 14.47 -7.49
C ASN A 106 11.23 15.95 -7.46
N LEU A 107 12.21 16.82 -7.20
CA LEU A 107 12.05 18.27 -7.21
C LEU A 107 12.86 18.86 -8.36
N GLU A 108 12.18 19.52 -9.28
CA GLU A 108 12.81 20.34 -10.32
C GLU A 108 12.51 21.83 -10.02
N ARG A 109 13.55 22.65 -10.03
CA ARG A 109 13.43 24.09 -9.82
C ARG A 109 13.64 24.81 -11.13
N VAL A 110 12.58 25.45 -11.62
CA VAL A 110 12.61 26.21 -12.87
C VAL A 110 12.53 27.68 -12.52
N GLY A 111 13.56 28.45 -12.88
CA GLY A 111 13.58 29.87 -12.60
C GLY A 111 14.39 30.63 -13.64
N ASN A 112 14.00 31.89 -13.85
CA ASN A 112 14.76 32.84 -14.64
C ASN A 112 15.48 33.77 -13.65
N GLU A 113 16.82 33.73 -13.61
CA GLU A 113 17.63 34.58 -12.71
C GLU A 113 17.28 36.08 -12.85
N ALA A 114 16.88 36.49 -14.07
CA ALA A 114 16.46 37.85 -14.37
C ALA A 114 15.14 38.28 -13.69
N GLN A 115 14.24 37.36 -13.35
CA GLN A 115 12.90 37.67 -12.82
C GLN A 115 12.73 37.34 -11.33
N LYS A 116 13.76 36.77 -10.67
CA LYS A 116 13.69 36.29 -9.26
C LYS A 116 12.44 35.42 -8.97
N MET A 117 11.93 34.73 -9.98
CA MET A 117 10.83 33.78 -9.83
C MET A 117 11.40 32.37 -9.96
N GLU A 118 11.21 31.57 -8.90
CA GLU A 118 11.60 30.16 -8.84
C GLU A 118 10.31 29.34 -8.67
N ILE A 119 10.00 28.52 -9.66
CA ILE A 119 8.85 27.63 -9.69
C ILE A 119 9.34 26.24 -9.31
N MET A 120 8.72 25.65 -8.29
CA MET A 120 9.00 24.27 -7.85
C MET A 120 8.03 23.30 -8.51
N LEU A 121 8.58 22.36 -9.25
CA LEU A 121 7.89 21.30 -9.95
C LEU A 121 8.13 19.96 -9.26
N TRP A 122 7.05 19.27 -8.95
CA TRP A 122 7.07 18.01 -8.20
C TRP A 122 6.60 16.86 -9.07
N GLU A 123 7.30 15.75 -8.98
CA GLU A 123 6.96 14.49 -9.66
C GLU A 123 7.18 13.32 -8.70
N LEU A 124 6.33 12.29 -8.82
CA LEU A 124 6.49 11.07 -8.03
C LEU A 124 7.66 10.25 -8.58
N ASN A 125 8.61 9.88 -7.72
CA ASN A 125 9.67 8.95 -8.08
C ASN A 125 9.14 7.51 -8.00
N LYS A 126 8.26 7.13 -8.95
CA LYS A 126 7.52 5.86 -8.91
C LYS A 126 8.43 4.65 -8.71
N ARG A 127 9.55 4.60 -9.42
CA ARG A 127 10.47 3.47 -9.31
C ARG A 127 11.11 3.38 -7.92
N SER A 128 11.67 4.49 -7.43
CA SER A 128 12.32 4.51 -6.12
C SER A 128 11.32 4.19 -5.00
N VAL A 129 10.13 4.78 -5.05
CA VAL A 129 9.08 4.54 -4.03
C VAL A 129 8.69 3.07 -3.97
N TRP A 130 8.51 2.40 -5.11
CA TRP A 130 8.11 0.98 -5.12
C TRP A 130 9.25 0.09 -4.62
N GLU A 131 10.49 0.36 -5.04
CA GLU A 131 11.67 -0.36 -4.57
C GLU A 131 11.87 -0.19 -3.06
N GLN A 132 11.71 1.04 -2.54
CA GLN A 132 11.81 1.36 -1.12
C GLN A 132 10.69 0.70 -0.29
N VAL A 133 9.45 0.74 -0.78
CA VAL A 133 8.32 0.10 -0.09
C VAL A 133 8.53 -1.40 0.00
N LEU A 134 9.00 -2.04 -1.08
CA LEU A 134 9.31 -3.46 -1.08
C LEU A 134 10.45 -3.80 -0.11
N ASP A 135 11.51 -2.98 -0.08
CA ASP A 135 12.61 -3.13 0.87
C ASP A 135 12.13 -2.98 2.33
N ASP A 136 11.30 -1.97 2.62
CA ASP A 136 10.67 -1.75 3.93
C ASP A 136 9.82 -2.96 4.34
N MET A 137 9.08 -3.57 3.40
CA MET A 137 8.30 -4.78 3.65
C MET A 137 9.19 -5.98 4.00
N TYR A 138 10.31 -6.19 3.30
CA TYR A 138 11.25 -7.25 3.64
C TYR A 138 11.88 -7.04 5.02
N HIS A 139 12.26 -5.81 5.35
CA HIS A 139 12.78 -5.48 6.67
C HIS A 139 11.73 -5.72 7.77
N ALA A 140 10.46 -5.34 7.53
CA ALA A 140 9.36 -5.61 8.45
C ALA A 140 9.12 -7.12 8.63
N ALA A 141 9.17 -7.89 7.55
CA ALA A 141 9.01 -9.35 7.56
C ALA A 141 10.12 -10.03 8.37
N LEU A 142 11.38 -9.60 8.18
CA LEU A 142 12.50 -10.07 8.96
C LEU A 142 12.34 -9.72 10.45
N ASN A 143 11.97 -8.48 10.76
CA ASN A 143 11.76 -8.02 12.13
C ASN A 143 10.66 -8.82 12.84
N LEU A 144 9.56 -9.14 12.15
CA LEU A 144 8.50 -10.00 12.67
C LEU A 144 9.01 -11.42 12.96
N LYS A 145 9.76 -12.04 12.04
CA LYS A 145 10.36 -13.36 12.25
C LYS A 145 11.33 -13.38 13.43
N LEU A 146 12.23 -12.39 13.51
CA LEU A 146 13.16 -12.26 14.63
C LEU A 146 12.42 -12.11 15.95
N ARG A 147 11.33 -11.33 15.97
CA ARG A 147 10.51 -11.16 17.17
C ARG A 147 9.80 -12.45 17.56
N LEU A 148 9.31 -13.22 16.59
CA LEU A 148 8.65 -14.51 16.81
C LEU A 148 9.62 -15.52 17.43
N VAL A 149 10.83 -15.62 16.91
CA VAL A 149 11.90 -16.47 17.47
C VAL A 149 12.25 -16.02 18.89
N HIS A 150 12.45 -14.73 19.10
CA HIS A 150 12.75 -14.19 20.43
C HIS A 150 11.67 -14.50 21.48
N GLU A 151 10.38 -14.35 21.14
CA GLU A 151 9.29 -14.68 22.08
C GLU A 151 9.21 -16.19 22.35
N LEU A 152 9.55 -17.04 21.38
CA LEU A 152 9.62 -18.50 21.56
C LEU A 152 10.76 -18.88 22.51
N ASP A 153 11.97 -18.36 22.28
CA ASP A 153 13.14 -18.61 23.13
C ASP A 153 12.90 -18.13 24.56
N HIS A 154 12.38 -16.91 24.71
CA HIS A 154 12.03 -16.36 26.01
C HIS A 154 10.95 -17.20 26.72
N ALA A 155 9.95 -17.71 26.00
CA ALA A 155 8.96 -18.62 26.58
C ALA A 155 9.59 -19.95 27.02
N GLN A 156 10.51 -20.52 26.24
CA GLN A 156 11.22 -21.74 26.60
C GLN A 156 12.12 -21.55 27.83
N ASP A 157 12.85 -20.45 27.92
CA ASP A 157 13.71 -20.15 29.07
C ASP A 157 12.90 -19.94 30.35
N LEU A 158 11.76 -19.27 30.27
CA LEU A 158 10.84 -19.14 31.39
C LEU A 158 10.27 -20.48 31.85
N LEU A 159 10.00 -21.41 30.92
CA LEU A 159 9.53 -22.76 31.24
C LEU A 159 10.62 -23.61 31.90
N LYS A 160 11.88 -23.49 31.45
CA LYS A 160 13.04 -24.18 32.04
C LYS A 160 13.42 -23.62 33.41
N GLY A 161 13.33 -22.30 33.59
CA GLY A 161 13.67 -21.62 34.85
C GLY A 161 12.60 -21.70 35.95
N LYS A 162 11.33 -21.95 35.60
CA LYS A 162 10.22 -22.08 36.55
C LYS A 162 9.81 -23.54 36.76
N SER A 163 10.64 -24.28 37.48
CA SER A 163 10.20 -25.53 38.11
C SER A 163 9.29 -25.30 39.34
N LEU A 164 9.01 -24.05 39.76
CA LEU A 164 8.60 -23.75 41.14
C LEU A 164 7.64 -22.54 41.39
N LYS A 165 6.82 -22.06 40.42
CA LYS A 165 5.78 -21.05 40.74
C LYS A 165 4.39 -21.47 40.25
N GLU A 166 3.44 -21.42 41.18
CA GLU A 166 2.08 -21.99 41.15
C GLU A 166 1.21 -21.58 39.94
N GLY A 167 0.20 -22.42 39.67
CA GLY A 167 -0.44 -22.65 38.37
C GLY A 167 -1.07 -21.45 37.65
N ASP A 168 -1.50 -20.40 38.35
CA ASP A 168 -2.25 -19.28 37.73
C ASP A 168 -1.34 -18.24 37.05
N GLU A 169 -0.21 -17.86 37.66
CA GLU A 169 0.73 -16.93 37.04
C GLU A 169 1.42 -17.54 35.82
N ALA A 170 1.76 -18.83 35.91
CA ALA A 170 2.35 -19.57 34.80
C ALA A 170 1.37 -19.72 33.63
N ALA A 171 0.09 -20.02 33.91
CA ALA A 171 -0.95 -20.10 32.89
C ALA A 171 -1.20 -18.75 32.21
N ASN A 172 -1.26 -17.65 32.98
CA ASN A 172 -1.46 -16.31 32.42
C ASN A 172 -0.28 -15.87 31.55
N MET A 173 0.96 -16.17 31.94
CA MET A 173 2.13 -15.89 31.10
C MET A 173 2.14 -16.70 29.80
N ARG A 174 1.81 -18.00 29.85
CA ARG A 174 1.70 -18.85 28.65
C ARG A 174 0.64 -18.30 27.70
N LYS A 175 -0.52 -17.89 28.23
CA LYS A 175 -1.59 -17.26 27.44
C LYS A 175 -1.11 -15.99 26.76
N LYS A 176 -0.44 -15.08 27.48
CA LYS A 176 0.13 -13.86 26.90
C LYS A 176 1.15 -14.13 25.80
N ALA A 177 2.03 -15.11 25.99
CA ALA A 177 3.00 -15.51 24.98
C ALA A 177 2.31 -16.05 23.71
N HIS A 178 1.29 -16.88 23.89
CA HIS A 178 0.47 -17.42 22.81
C HIS A 178 -0.30 -16.34 22.04
N ASP A 179 -0.91 -15.40 22.76
CA ASP A 179 -1.67 -14.30 22.14
C ASP A 179 -0.74 -13.38 21.33
N LYS A 180 0.45 -13.07 21.85
CA LYS A 180 1.48 -12.35 21.10
C LYS A 180 1.92 -13.12 19.84
N TRP A 181 2.18 -14.42 19.98
CA TRP A 181 2.60 -15.26 18.86
C TRP A 181 1.56 -15.27 17.75
N LYS A 182 0.28 -15.45 18.08
CA LYS A 182 -0.82 -15.38 17.12
C LYS A 182 -0.86 -14.06 16.36
N VAL A 183 -0.67 -12.93 17.06
CA VAL A 183 -0.66 -11.61 16.42
C VAL A 183 0.55 -11.45 15.49
N LEU A 184 1.73 -11.90 15.91
CA LEU A 184 2.94 -11.83 15.10
C LEU A 184 2.85 -12.71 13.84
N GLU A 185 2.35 -13.93 13.98
CA GLU A 185 2.15 -14.85 12.85
C GLU A 185 1.09 -14.32 11.88
N ALA A 186 -0.05 -13.85 12.37
CA ALA A 186 -1.08 -13.26 11.51
C ALA A 186 -0.58 -12.01 10.78
N SER A 187 0.20 -11.15 11.47
CA SER A 187 0.80 -9.96 10.85
C SER A 187 1.84 -10.34 9.80
N PHE A 188 2.60 -11.41 10.02
CA PHE A 188 3.55 -11.93 9.06
C PHE A 188 2.85 -12.44 7.79
N MET A 189 1.75 -13.20 7.93
CA MET A 189 0.97 -13.68 6.78
C MET A 189 0.38 -12.53 5.95
N ILE A 190 -0.18 -11.50 6.60
CA ILE A 190 -0.69 -10.31 5.90
C ILE A 190 0.43 -9.60 5.13
N LEU A 191 1.62 -9.53 5.72
CA LEU A 191 2.76 -8.90 5.07
C LEU A 191 3.32 -9.75 3.91
N ASP A 192 3.28 -11.07 4.02
CA ASP A 192 3.67 -12.01 2.95
C ASP A 192 2.79 -11.83 1.71
N ASP A 193 1.47 -11.73 1.90
CA ASP A 193 0.51 -11.43 0.83
C ASP A 193 0.83 -10.08 0.14
N ALA A 194 1.20 -9.06 0.91
CA ALA A 194 1.59 -7.76 0.39
C ALA A 194 2.93 -7.84 -0.37
N ILE A 195 3.92 -8.59 0.12
CA ILE A 195 5.21 -8.79 -0.57
C ILE A 195 5.00 -9.48 -1.91
N MET A 196 4.16 -10.52 -1.96
CA MET A 196 3.82 -11.25 -3.18
C MET A 196 3.30 -10.30 -4.27
N LEU A 197 2.46 -9.31 -3.89
CA LEU A 197 1.91 -8.32 -4.82
C LEU A 197 2.99 -7.44 -5.49
N PHE A 198 4.11 -7.18 -4.83
CA PHE A 198 5.17 -6.30 -5.33
C PHE A 198 6.33 -7.05 -5.99
N HIS A 199 6.56 -8.32 -5.60
CA HIS A 199 7.69 -9.12 -6.09
C HIS A 199 7.30 -10.12 -7.18
N ASP A 200 6.15 -10.78 -7.03
CA ASP A 200 5.78 -11.93 -7.89
C ASP A 200 4.91 -11.54 -9.09
N PHE A 201 4.37 -10.32 -9.09
CA PHE A 201 3.44 -9.79 -10.08
C PHE A 201 3.92 -8.45 -10.67
#